data_AF-A0A9D0CXX4-F1
#
_entry.id   AF-A0A9D0CXX4-F1
#
_cell.length_a   1.000
_cell.length_b   1.000
_cell.length_c   1.000
_cell.angle_alpha   90.00
_cell.angle_beta   90.00
_cell.angle_gamma   90.00
#
_symmetry.space_group_name_H-M   'P 1'
#
loop_
_entity.id
_entity.type
_entity.pdbx_description
1 polymer ?
#
loop_
_entity_poly.entity_id
_entity_poly.type
_entity_poly.pdbx_seq_one_letter_code
_entity_poly.pdbx_strand_id
1 'polypeptide(L)'
;NPARFFNQLRAQGIKVIEHAFPDHHPYVADDIQFDDSIPVLMTEKDAVKCQRFGCRRHWYIPVEACLDQGFALALLETTRKMDNG
;
A
#
# COMPACT_ATOMS: atom_id res chain seq x y z
N ASN A 1 -11.23 2.34 0.83
CA ASN A 1 -11.70 1.41 1.88
C ASN A 1 -10.49 0.70 2.52
N PRO A 2 -10.02 1.16 3.69
CA PRO A 2 -8.85 0.59 4.38
C PRO A 2 -9.11 -0.77 5.03
N ALA A 3 -10.38 -1.16 5.24
CA ALA A 3 -10.73 -2.39 5.96
C ALA A 3 -10.16 -3.66 5.30
N ARG A 4 -10.01 -3.66 3.97
CA ARG A 4 -9.41 -4.79 3.24
C ARG A 4 -7.98 -5.07 3.71
N PHE A 5 -7.18 -4.03 3.92
CA PHE A 5 -5.79 -4.16 4.36
C PHE A 5 -5.71 -4.74 5.77
N PHE A 6 -6.46 -4.18 6.72
CA PHE A 6 -6.46 -4.68 8.11
C PHE A 6 -6.98 -6.12 8.21
N ASN A 7 -8.00 -6.47 7.43
CA ASN A 7 -8.53 -7.84 7.40
C ASN A 7 -7.51 -8.83 6.81
N GLN A 8 -6.73 -8.43 5.80
CA GLN A 8 -5.64 -9.26 5.28
C GLN A 8 -4.57 -9.53 6.35
N LEU A 9 -4.16 -8.51 7.11
CA LEU A 9 -3.21 -8.69 8.21
C LEU A 9 -3.75 -9.64 9.29
N ARG A 10 -5.03 -9.46 9.69
CA ARG A 10 -5.68 -10.35 10.66
C ARG A 10 -5.78 -11.78 10.16
N ALA A 11 -6.06 -11.99 8.87
CA ALA A 11 -6.11 -13.32 8.27
C ALA A 11 -4.75 -14.04 8.32
N GLN A 12 -3.63 -13.29 8.41
CA GLN A 12 -2.28 -13.82 8.63
C GLN A 12 -1.92 -13.98 10.12
N GLY A 13 -2.89 -13.82 11.04
CA GLY A 13 -2.67 -13.96 12.48
C GLY A 13 -2.07 -12.73 13.17
N ILE A 14 -1.95 -11.61 12.47
CA ILE A 14 -1.40 -10.37 13.03
C ILE A 14 -2.48 -9.64 13.83
N LYS A 15 -2.15 -9.25 15.07
CA LYS A 15 -2.99 -8.36 15.87
C LYS A 15 -2.74 -6.92 15.43
N VAL A 16 -3.79 -6.22 15.01
CA VAL A 16 -3.70 -4.89 14.39
C VAL A 16 -4.32 -3.85 15.30
N ILE A 17 -3.58 -2.77 15.57
CA ILE A 17 -4.10 -1.50 16.07
C ILE A 17 -4.35 -0.63 14.83
N GLU A 18 -5.60 -0.31 14.54
CA GLU A 18 -5.96 0.35 13.28
C GLU A 18 -5.73 1.86 13.34
N HIS A 19 -4.97 2.37 12.39
CA HIS A 19 -4.83 3.79 12.10
C HIS A 19 -5.23 4.03 10.64
N ALA A 20 -6.49 4.44 10.44
CA ALA A 20 -7.06 4.65 9.12
C ALA A 20 -6.96 6.12 8.71
N PHE A 21 -6.37 6.37 7.54
CA PHE A 21 -6.26 7.71 6.96
C PHE A 21 -7.13 7.86 5.70
N PRO A 22 -7.60 9.08 5.39
CA PRO A 22 -8.30 9.35 4.13
C PRO A 22 -7.37 9.13 2.93
N ASP A 23 -7.96 8.99 1.74
CA ASP A 23 -7.13 8.96 0.54
C ASP A 23 -6.41 10.30 0.35
N HIS A 24 -5.22 10.26 -0.27
CA HIS A 24 -4.34 11.43 -0.40
C HIS A 24 -3.95 12.12 0.92
N HIS A 25 -4.04 11.43 2.08
CA HIS A 25 -3.61 11.98 3.37
C HIS A 25 -2.19 12.58 3.32
N PRO A 26 -2.00 13.83 3.76
CA PRO A 26 -0.70 14.49 3.79
C PRO A 26 0.07 14.10 5.05
N TYR A 27 0.76 12.95 5.01
CA TYR A 27 1.49 12.42 6.16
C TYR A 27 2.50 13.42 6.76
N VAL A 28 2.49 13.47 8.09
CA VAL A 28 3.52 14.08 8.94
C VAL A 28 4.23 13.01 9.80
N ALA A 29 5.33 13.36 10.47
CA ALA A 29 6.09 12.39 11.27
C ALA A 29 5.26 11.78 12.40
N ASP A 30 4.49 12.61 13.10
CA ASP A 30 3.67 12.20 14.25
C ASP A 30 2.53 11.23 13.88
N ASP A 31 2.15 11.14 12.59
CA ASP A 31 1.13 10.18 12.13
C ASP A 31 1.61 8.72 12.23
N ILE A 32 2.92 8.50 12.23
CA ILE A 32 3.54 7.15 12.19
C ILE A 32 4.59 6.92 13.27
N GLN A 33 4.88 7.94 14.10
CA GLN A 33 5.80 7.81 15.23
C GLN A 33 5.02 7.60 16.53
N PHE A 34 4.94 6.35 16.95
CA PHE A 34 4.30 5.97 18.21
C PHE A 34 5.34 5.80 19.33
N ASP A 35 4.95 6.17 20.55
CA ASP A 35 5.75 6.02 21.77
C ASP A 35 5.67 4.59 22.35
N ASP A 36 5.77 3.61 21.46
CA ASP A 36 5.84 2.20 21.81
C ASP A 36 6.91 1.50 20.97
N SER A 37 7.10 0.19 21.18
CA SER A 37 8.05 -0.63 20.44
C SER A 37 7.42 -1.45 19.32
N ILE A 38 6.17 -1.18 18.95
CA ILE A 38 5.40 -1.99 18.01
C ILE A 38 5.77 -1.62 16.56
N PRO A 39 5.89 -2.59 15.65
CA PRO A 39 6.11 -2.30 14.23
C PRO A 39 4.92 -1.57 13.61
N VAL A 40 5.22 -0.60 12.74
CA VAL A 40 4.20 0.10 11.93
C VAL A 40 4.16 -0.56 10.56
N LEU A 41 3.02 -1.16 10.21
CA LEU A 41 2.77 -1.73 8.90
C LEU A 41 1.85 -0.82 8.09
N MET A 42 2.23 -0.54 6.85
CA MET A 42 1.44 0.29 5.93
C MET A 42 1.37 -0.34 4.53
N THR A 43 0.57 0.25 3.64
CA THR A 43 0.59 -0.13 2.23
C THR A 43 1.83 0.43 1.55
N GLU A 44 2.27 -0.17 0.44
CA GLU A 44 3.37 0.36 -0.36
C GLU A 44 3.13 1.82 -0.80
N LYS A 45 1.88 2.17 -1.15
CA LYS A 45 1.48 3.54 -1.50
C LYS A 45 1.77 4.53 -0.37
N ASP A 46 1.44 4.16 0.87
CA ASP A 46 1.65 5.02 2.03
C ASP A 46 3.14 5.10 2.40
N ALA A 47 3.90 4.02 2.20
CA ALA A 47 5.35 4.00 2.41
C ALA A 47 6.09 5.00 1.51
N VAL A 48 5.68 5.12 0.24
CA VAL A 48 6.22 6.15 -0.67
C VAL A 48 5.99 7.56 -0.12
N LYS A 49 4.82 7.83 0.47
CA LYS A 49 4.50 9.14 1.07
C LYS A 49 5.25 9.40 2.38
N CYS A 50 5.49 8.34 3.15
CA CYS A 50 6.14 8.39 4.46
C CYS A 50 7.66 8.26 4.41
N GLN A 51 8.26 8.10 3.23
CA GLN A 51 9.69 7.77 3.07
C GLN A 51 10.62 8.69 3.86
N ARG A 52 10.33 10.00 3.91
CA ARG A 52 11.09 11.00 4.65
C ARG A 52 11.05 10.86 6.17
N PHE A 53 10.08 10.14 6.71
CA PHE A 53 9.87 9.91 8.15
C PHE A 53 10.20 8.47 8.57
N GLY A 54 10.55 7.62 7.59
CA GLY A 54 10.78 6.19 7.78
C GLY A 54 11.88 5.90 8.79
N CYS A 55 11.72 4.78 9.50
CA CYS A 55 12.69 4.28 10.47
C CYS A 55 12.66 2.75 10.44
N ARG A 56 13.57 2.09 11.17
CA ARG A 56 13.74 0.62 11.16
C ARG A 56 12.50 -0.19 11.59
N ARG A 57 11.49 0.48 12.15
CA ARG A 57 10.22 -0.14 12.60
C ARG A 57 9.07 0.04 11.61
N HIS A 58 9.29 0.78 10.53
CA HIS A 58 8.29 0.99 9.49
C HIS A 58 8.47 -0.05 8.40
N TRP A 59 7.41 -0.79 8.13
CA TRP A 59 7.33 -1.84 7.13
C TRP A 59 6.16 -1.59 6.21
N TYR A 60 6.27 -2.08 4.99
CA TYR A 60 5.16 -2.10 4.06
C TYR A 60 4.94 -3.52 3.55
N ILE A 61 3.69 -3.80 3.18
CA ILE A 61 3.33 -5.04 2.50
C ILE A 61 3.33 -4.76 1.00
N PRO A 62 4.28 -5.32 0.23
CA PRO A 62 4.27 -5.18 -1.22
C PRO A 62 3.04 -5.88 -1.80
N VAL A 63 2.49 -5.32 -2.88
CA VAL A 63 1.40 -5.96 -3.62
C VAL A 63 1.90 -6.24 -5.02
N GLU A 64 1.98 -7.53 -5.36
CA GLU A 64 2.32 -7.95 -6.72
C GLU A 64 1.05 -8.10 -7.54
N ALA A 65 1.01 -7.46 -8.71
CA ALA A 65 -0.03 -7.68 -9.69
C ALA A 65 0.36 -8.89 -10.56
N CYS A 66 -0.34 -10.00 -10.41
CA CYS A 66 -0.24 -11.13 -11.32
C CYS A 66 -1.30 -10.96 -12.42
N LEU A 67 -0.85 -10.58 -13.62
CA LEU A 67 -1.70 -10.43 -14.79
C LEU A 67 -1.70 -11.74 -15.59
N ASP A 68 -2.87 -12.19 -16.02
CA ASP A 68 -2.92 -13.30 -16.97
C ASP A 68 -2.35 -12.84 -18.32
N GLN A 69 -1.68 -13.76 -19.01
CA GLN A 69 -0.97 -13.44 -20.25
C GLN A 69 -1.92 -12.98 -21.36
N GLY A 70 -3.15 -13.51 -21.42
CA GLY A 70 -4.16 -13.12 -22.39
C GLY A 70 -4.63 -11.68 -22.17
N PHE A 71 -4.93 -11.32 -20.92
CA PHE A 71 -5.28 -9.95 -20.55
C PHE A 71 -4.12 -8.97 -20.80
N ALA A 72 -2.89 -9.34 -20.45
CA ALA A 72 -1.73 -8.48 -20.69
C ALA A 72 -1.54 -8.17 -22.18
N LEU A 73 -1.68 -9.17 -23.05
CA LEU A 73 -1.61 -8.99 -24.50
C LEU A 73 -2.77 -8.12 -25.01
N ALA A 74 -4.00 -8.39 -24.59
CA ALA A 74 -5.16 -7.59 -24.97
C ALA A 74 -5.01 -6.12 -24.54
N LEU A 75 -4.50 -5.86 -23.34
CA LEU A 75 -4.24 -4.52 -22.84
C LEU A 75 -3.23 -3.77 -23.73
N LEU A 76 -2.12 -4.42 -24.08
CA LEU A 76 -1.08 -3.84 -24.96
C LEU A 76 -1.61 -3.54 -26.38
N GLU A 77 -2.49 -4.37 -26.92
CA GLU A 77 -3.10 -4.10 -28.23
C GLU A 77 -4.05 -2.90 -28.19
N THR A 78 -4.79 -2.72 -27.10
CA THR A 78 -5.71 -1.59 -26.96
C THR A 78 -5.00 -0.25 -26.78
N THR A 79 -3.87 -0.20 -26.06
CA THR A 79 -3.10 1.05 -25.91
C THR A 79 -2.44 1.47 -27.22
N ARG A 80 -1.93 0.51 -28.01
CA ARG A 80 -1.31 0.80 -29.32
C ARG A 80 -2.30 1.34 -30.37
N LYS A 81 -3.59 1.01 -30.23
CA LYS A 81 -4.65 1.58 -31.08
C LYS A 81 -5.02 3.01 -30.71
N MET A 82 -4.68 3.47 -29.50
CA MET A 82 -4.95 4.84 -29.03
C MET A 82 -3.80 5.82 -29.36
N ASP A 83 -2.56 5.35 -29.52
CA ASP A 83 -1.42 6.18 -29.95
C ASP A 83 -1.39 6.47 -31.47
N ASN A 84 -2.23 5.79 -32.25
CA ASN A 84 -2.33 5.94 -33.71
C ASN A 84 -3.63 6.66 -34.16
N GLY A 85 -4.25 7.44 -33.27
CA GLY A 85 -5.48 8.22 -33.51
C GLY A 85 -5.26 9.71 -33.44
#